data_AF-A0A931R926-F1
#
_entry.id   AF-A0A931R926-F1
#
_cell.length_a   1.000
_cell.length_b   1.000
_cell.length_c   1.000
_cell.angle_alpha   90.00
_cell.angle_beta   90.00
_cell.angle_gamma   90.00
#
_symmetry.space_group_name_H-M   'P 1'
#
loop_
_entity.id
_entity.type
_entity.pdbx_description
1 polymer ?
#
loop_
_entity_poly.entity_id
_entity_poly.type
_entity_poly.pdbx_seq_one_letter_code
_entity_poly.pdbx_strand_id
1 'polypeptide(L)'
;MADQGAVIELVYRPRMEPKAIIAAARGVGVERCAMTVDGGHAFNPLVAEAFRAFVGQLLYQGMPPEEVKTMAQRVPARVLGLD
;
A
#
# COMPACT_ATOMS: atom_id res chain seq x y z
N MET A 1 -10.94 12.82 5.85
CA MET A 1 -9.65 13.13 5.19
C MET A 1 -9.68 12.74 3.72
N ALA A 2 -9.97 11.48 3.38
CA ALA A 2 -10.04 11.04 1.98
C ALA A 2 -11.02 11.88 1.13
N ASP A 3 -12.20 12.20 1.66
CA ASP A 3 -13.18 13.05 0.96
C ASP A 3 -12.76 14.51 0.79
N GLN A 4 -11.71 14.93 1.48
CA GLN A 4 -11.10 16.25 1.32
C GLN A 4 -9.93 16.23 0.32
N GLY A 5 -9.77 15.13 -0.43
CA GLY A 5 -8.72 14.95 -1.43
C GLY A 5 -7.40 14.38 -0.88
N ALA A 6 -7.32 14.04 0.41
CA ALA A 6 -6.13 13.41 0.97
C ALA A 6 -6.00 11.95 0.49
N VAL A 7 -4.76 11.50 0.31
CA VAL A 7 -4.44 10.07 0.10
C VAL A 7 -4.15 9.43 1.45
N ILE A 8 -4.70 8.25 1.68
CA ILE A 8 -4.48 7.45 2.89
C ILE A 8 -3.29 6.53 2.68
N GLU A 9 -2.29 6.66 3.55
CA GLU A 9 -1.13 5.78 3.54
C GLU A 9 -1.47 4.41 4.16
N LEU A 10 -1.11 3.35 3.45
CA LEU A 10 -1.17 1.97 3.92
C LEU A 10 0.27 1.48 4.16
N VAL A 11 0.73 1.62 5.40
CA VAL A 11 2.05 1.17 5.83
C VAL A 11 2.01 -0.31 6.16
N TYR A 12 2.88 -1.11 5.54
CA TYR A 12 3.10 -2.49 5.96
C TYR A 12 4.21 -2.60 7.00
N ARG A 13 3.92 -3.34 8.07
CA ARG A 13 4.90 -3.79 9.07
C ARG A 13 4.81 -5.31 9.25
N PRO A 14 5.92 -5.97 9.61
CA PRO A 14 5.86 -7.38 10.00
C PRO A 14 4.78 -7.61 11.07
N ARG A 15 4.03 -8.71 10.93
CA ARG A 15 2.92 -9.13 11.82
C ARG A 15 1.58 -8.41 11.62
N MET A 16 1.46 -7.49 10.67
CA MET A 16 0.14 -6.98 10.27
C MET A 16 -0.64 -8.05 9.50
N GLU A 17 -1.96 -8.08 9.71
CA GLU A 17 -2.87 -9.00 9.03
C GLU A 17 -3.23 -8.42 7.65
N PRO A 18 -2.85 -9.08 6.53
CA PRO A 18 -3.02 -8.45 5.22
C PRO A 18 -4.48 -8.26 4.80
N LYS A 19 -5.44 -9.08 5.29
CA LYS A 19 -6.86 -8.88 4.94
C LYS A 19 -7.43 -7.62 5.58
N ALA A 20 -6.96 -7.21 6.75
CA ALA A 20 -7.32 -5.95 7.39
C ALA A 20 -6.86 -4.75 6.53
N ILE A 21 -5.66 -4.84 5.94
CA ILE A 21 -5.18 -3.81 4.99
C ILE A 21 -6.07 -3.77 3.74
N ILE A 22 -6.41 -4.93 3.18
CA ILE A 22 -7.31 -5.02 2.01
C ILE A 22 -8.69 -4.43 2.33
N ALA A 23 -9.25 -4.76 3.49
CA ALA A 23 -10.55 -4.25 3.93
C ALA A 23 -10.51 -2.72 4.11
N ALA A 24 -9.44 -2.19 4.71
CA ALA A 24 -9.24 -0.76 4.86
C ALA A 24 -9.12 -0.05 3.51
N ALA A 25 -8.30 -0.58 2.60
CA ALA A 25 -8.11 -0.03 1.25
C ALA A 25 -9.42 0.03 0.48
N ARG A 26 -10.22 -1.04 0.53
CA ARG A 26 -11.53 -1.10 -0.14
C ARG A 26 -12.59 -0.22 0.51
N GLY A 27 -12.56 -0.09 1.84
CA GLY A 27 -13.48 0.79 2.56
C GLY A 27 -13.24 2.28 2.25
N VAL A 28 -11.99 2.66 1.97
CA VAL A 28 -11.62 4.02 1.58
C VAL A 28 -11.74 4.26 0.07
N GLY A 29 -11.49 3.23 -0.74
CA GLY A 29 -11.27 3.31 -2.18
C GLY A 29 -9.78 3.22 -2.51
N VAL A 30 -9.39 2.20 -3.29
CA VAL A 30 -7.97 1.91 -3.61
C VAL A 30 -7.29 3.06 -4.36
N GLU A 31 -8.05 3.83 -5.13
CA GLU A 31 -7.60 5.04 -5.85
C GLU A 31 -7.28 6.21 -4.92
N ARG A 32 -7.57 6.08 -3.62
CA ARG A 32 -7.28 7.04 -2.57
C ARG A 32 -6.26 6.50 -1.56
N CYS A 33 -5.64 5.35 -1.85
CA CYS A 33 -4.64 4.73 -0.98
C CYS A 33 -3.27 4.64 -1.64
N ALA A 34 -2.21 4.91 -0.89
CA ALA A 34 -0.83 4.70 -1.31
C ALA A 34 -0.17 3.62 -0.46
N MET A 35 0.56 2.70 -1.09
CA MET A 35 1.35 1.69 -0.38
C MET A 35 2.72 2.24 -0.01
N THR A 36 3.13 2.06 1.25
CA THR A 36 4.49 2.38 1.71
C THR A 36 4.98 1.31 2.69
N VAL A 37 6.27 1.35 2.99
CA VAL A 37 6.88 0.48 4.00
C VAL A 37 7.80 1.29 4.89
N ASP A 38 7.74 1.00 6.18
CA ASP A 38 8.62 1.57 7.20
C ASP A 38 9.93 0.75 7.30
N GLY A 39 10.53 0.44 6.14
CA GLY A 39 11.67 -0.48 6.00
C GLY A 39 13.03 0.18 6.22
N GLY A 40 14.09 -0.62 6.33
CA GLY A 40 15.47 -0.13 6.37
C GLY A 40 16.02 0.24 7.75
N HIS A 41 15.20 0.20 8.79
CA HIS A 41 15.63 0.36 10.18
C HIS A 41 16.12 -0.97 10.77
N ALA A 42 16.88 -0.94 11.87
CA ALA A 42 17.56 -2.13 12.46
C ALA A 42 16.66 -3.35 12.71
N PHE A 43 15.34 -3.15 12.88
CA PHE A 43 14.38 -4.21 13.18
C PHE A 43 13.46 -4.57 11.99
N ASN A 44 13.57 -3.89 10.86
CA ASN A 44 12.74 -4.09 9.69
C ASN A 44 13.56 -4.59 8.50
N PRO A 45 12.96 -5.35 7.56
CA PRO A 45 13.65 -5.77 6.34
C PRO A 45 14.15 -4.56 5.54
N LEU A 46 15.05 -4.83 4.59
CA LEU A 46 15.45 -3.81 3.61
C LEU A 46 14.21 -3.28 2.87
N VAL A 47 14.23 -2.00 2.52
CA VAL A 47 13.06 -1.29 1.96
C VAL A 47 12.45 -2.04 0.78
N ALA A 48 13.27 -2.46 -0.20
CA ALA A 48 12.80 -3.18 -1.37
C ALA A 48 12.20 -4.57 -1.03
N GLU A 49 12.77 -5.26 -0.04
CA GLU A 49 12.29 -6.57 0.39
C GLU A 49 10.97 -6.47 1.15
N ALA A 50 10.85 -5.47 2.04
CA ALA A 50 9.61 -5.17 2.75
C ALA A 50 8.48 -4.84 1.75
N PHE A 51 8.77 -4.01 0.74
CA PHE A 51 7.78 -3.63 -0.26
C PHE A 51 7.37 -4.82 -1.14
N ARG A 52 8.33 -5.64 -1.57
CA ARG A 52 8.07 -6.89 -2.30
C ARG A 52 7.21 -7.86 -1.48
N ALA A 53 7.50 -8.00 -0.19
CA ALA A 53 6.72 -8.84 0.71
C ALA A 53 5.28 -8.30 0.85
N PHE A 54 5.11 -6.99 1.00
CA PHE A 54 3.79 -6.38 1.09
C PHE A 54 2.94 -6.64 -0.16
N VAL A 55 3.50 -6.37 -1.35
CA VAL A 55 2.87 -6.69 -2.64
C VAL A 55 2.49 -8.16 -2.72
N GLY A 56 3.42 -9.06 -2.39
CA GLY A 56 3.20 -10.50 -2.42
C GLY A 56 2.07 -10.96 -1.49
N GLN A 57 1.98 -10.39 -0.28
CA GLN A 57 0.92 -10.72 0.67
C GLN A 57 -0.46 -10.27 0.17
N LEU A 58 -0.58 -9.08 -0.41
CA LEU A 58 -1.85 -8.61 -0.96
C LEU A 58 -2.33 -9.48 -2.12
N LEU A 59 -1.43 -9.81 -3.04
CA LEU A 59 -1.73 -10.69 -4.18
C LEU A 59 -2.11 -12.10 -3.70
N TYR A 60 -1.36 -12.65 -2.74
CA TYR A 60 -1.63 -13.98 -2.17
C TYR A 60 -3.02 -14.06 -1.52
N GLN A 61 -3.50 -12.97 -0.90
CA GLN A 61 -4.84 -12.89 -0.32
C GLN A 61 -5.93 -12.57 -1.36
N GLY A 62 -5.62 -12.55 -2.65
CA GLY A 62 -6.58 -12.39 -3.74
C GLY A 62 -6.91 -10.94 -4.09
N MET A 63 -6.09 -9.96 -3.69
CA MET A 63 -6.25 -8.61 -4.20
C MET A 63 -5.87 -8.56 -5.70
N PRO A 64 -6.71 -7.99 -6.58
CA PRO A 64 -6.41 -7.89 -8.00
C PRO A 64 -5.08 -7.16 -8.28
N PRO A 65 -4.25 -7.62 -9.21
CA PRO A 65 -2.98 -6.96 -9.54
C PRO A 65 -3.12 -5.49 -9.92
N GLU A 66 -4.20 -5.10 -10.59
CA GLU A 66 -4.46 -3.71 -10.95
C GLU A 66 -4.81 -2.81 -9.76
N GLU A 67 -5.46 -3.34 -8.71
CA GLU A 67 -5.67 -2.60 -7.45
C GLU A 67 -4.32 -2.36 -6.76
N VAL A 68 -3.47 -3.39 -6.70
CA VAL A 68 -2.12 -3.28 -6.12
C VAL A 68 -1.27 -2.29 -6.92
N LYS A 69 -1.30 -2.33 -8.25
CA LYS A 69 -0.57 -1.39 -9.12
C LYS A 69 -1.07 0.04 -8.94
N THR A 70 -2.37 0.21 -8.75
CA THR A 70 -2.97 1.52 -8.49
C THR A 70 -2.41 2.12 -7.20
N MET A 71 -2.42 1.37 -6.10
CA MET A 71 -1.91 1.88 -4.82
C MET A 71 -0.38 1.99 -4.75
N ALA A 72 0.35 1.11 -5.44
CA ALA A 72 1.81 1.06 -5.39
C ALA A 72 2.50 2.07 -6.33
N GLN A 73 1.83 2.49 -7.42
CA GLN A 73 2.46 3.28 -8.48
C GLN A 73 1.61 4.49 -8.87
N ARG A 74 0.35 4.27 -9.26
CA ARG A 74 -0.49 5.34 -9.85
C ARG A 74 -0.85 6.42 -8.83
N VAL A 75 -1.25 6.03 -7.63
CA VAL A 75 -1.59 6.98 -6.57
C VAL A 75 -0.36 7.78 -6.11
N PRO A 76 0.79 7.15 -5.81
CA PRO A 76 2.02 7.90 -5.53
C PRO A 76 2.44 8.83 -6.68
N ALA A 77 2.37 8.40 -7.93
CA ALA A 77 2.68 9.25 -9.09
C ALA A 77 1.79 10.50 -9.13
N ARG A 78 0.48 10.34 -8.94
CA ARG A 78 -0.48 11.45 -8.86
C ARG A 78 -0.20 12.39 -7.70
N VAL A 79 0.14 11.86 -6.52
CA VAL A 79 0.51 12.70 -5.35
C VAL A 79 1.76 13.53 -5.64
N LEU A 80 2.69 13.00 -6.43
CA LEU A 80 3.94 13.66 -6.81
C LEU A 80 3.82 14.52 -8.09
N GLY A 81 2.67 14.51 -8.77
CA GLY A 81 2.46 15.22 -10.04
C GLY A 81 3.31 14.66 -11.19
N LEU A 82 3.43 13.33 -11.27
CA LEU A 82 4.27 12.61 -12.24
C LEU A 82 3.45 11.82 -13.29
N ASP A 83 2.13 11.99 -13.29
CA ASP A 83 1.15 11.34 -14.16
C ASP A 83 0.91 12.06 -15.50
#